data_AF-A0A958THD7-F1
#
_entry.id   AF-A0A958THD7-F1
#
_cell.length_a   1.000
_cell.length_b   1.000
_cell.length_c   1.000
_cell.angle_alpha   90.00
_cell.angle_beta   90.00
_cell.angle_gamma   90.00
#
_symmetry.space_group_name_H-M   'P 1'
#
loop_
_entity.id
_entity.type
_entity.pdbx_description
1 polymer ?
#
loop_
_entity_poly.entity_id
_entity_poly.type
_entity_poly.pdbx_seq_one_letter_code
_entity_poly.pdbx_strand_id
1 'polypeptide(L)'
;MHSIKTLFFIFASLLIFSTTYAQDNSNDDEDKLSLTEGSIDNQFEYVIQRSNNYQDYKVVKKTWLYALKAHTMDSLKAIEKNLLETKNVVDSQAKEIA
;
A
#
# COMPACT_ATOMS: atom_id res chain seq x y z
N MET A 1 -47.07 -34.01 -19.68
CA MET A 1 -47.20 -32.76 -18.87
C MET A 1 -46.20 -32.65 -17.72
N HIS A 2 -45.74 -33.75 -17.12
CA HIS A 2 -44.76 -33.69 -16.02
C HIS A 2 -43.36 -33.29 -16.49
N SER A 3 -42.90 -33.85 -17.62
CA SER A 3 -41.58 -33.59 -18.21
C SER A 3 -41.36 -32.14 -18.67
N ILE A 4 -42.44 -31.45 -19.06
CA ILE A 4 -42.41 -30.04 -19.45
C ILE A 4 -42.26 -29.13 -18.21
N LYS A 5 -42.86 -29.54 -17.08
CA LYS A 5 -42.74 -28.81 -15.81
C LYS A 5 -41.33 -28.94 -15.25
N THR A 6 -40.72 -30.12 -15.33
CA THR A 6 -39.32 -30.32 -14.95
C THR A 6 -38.35 -29.56 -15.84
N LEU A 7 -38.59 -29.52 -17.16
CA LEU A 7 -37.75 -28.74 -18.08
C LEU A 7 -37.83 -27.24 -17.79
N PHE A 8 -39.04 -26.73 -17.49
CA PHE A 8 -39.24 -25.34 -17.08
C PHE A 8 -38.53 -25.02 -15.75
N PHE A 9 -38.54 -25.95 -14.80
CA PHE A 9 -37.86 -25.80 -13.50
C PHE A 9 -36.33 -25.76 -13.64
N ILE A 10 -35.77 -26.59 -14.51
CA ILE A 10 -34.33 -26.61 -14.81
C ILE A 10 -33.90 -25.30 -15.47
N PHE A 11 -34.68 -24.82 -16.45
CA PHE A 11 -34.44 -23.55 -17.13
C PHE A 11 -34.53 -22.35 -16.18
N ALA A 12 -35.48 -22.35 -15.24
CA ALA A 12 -35.59 -21.32 -14.22
C ALA A 12 -34.41 -21.31 -13.24
N SER A 13 -33.82 -22.47 -12.91
CA SER A 13 -32.65 -22.55 -12.02
C SER A 13 -31.36 -22.00 -12.64
N LEU A 14 -31.21 -22.09 -13.97
CA LEU A 14 -30.06 -21.58 -14.71
C LEU A 14 -30.01 -20.05 -14.76
N LEU A 15 -31.13 -19.35 -14.55
CA LEU A 15 -31.21 -17.89 -14.55
C LEU A 15 -30.77 -17.23 -13.23
N ILE A 16 -30.52 -18.02 -12.18
CA ILE A 16 -30.14 -17.51 -10.85
C ILE A 16 -28.61 -17.31 -10.73
N PHE A 17 -27.83 -17.74 -11.72
CA PHE A 17 -26.38 -17.53 -11.78
C PHE A 17 -25.97 -16.16 -12.36
N SER A 18 -26.79 -15.12 -12.19
CA SER A 18 -26.35 -13.75 -12.45
C SER A 18 -25.16 -13.45 -11.53
N THR A 19 -23.98 -13.34 -12.15
CA THR A 19 -22.68 -13.11 -11.53
C THR A 19 -22.71 -11.86 -10.68
N THR A 20 -22.71 -12.02 -9.37
CA THR A 20 -22.43 -10.94 -8.42
C THR A 20 -20.95 -10.59 -8.54
N TYR A 21 -20.62 -9.64 -9.41
CA TYR A 21 -19.34 -8.95 -9.33
C TYR A 21 -19.44 -7.99 -8.13
N ALA A 22 -18.91 -8.42 -6.99
CA ALA A 22 -18.55 -7.50 -5.91
C ALA A 22 -17.27 -6.78 -6.36
N GLN A 23 -17.39 -5.82 -7.28
CA GLN A 23 -16.31 -4.87 -7.55
C GLN A 23 -16.42 -3.78 -6.49
N ASP A 24 -15.51 -3.87 -5.53
CA ASP A 24 -15.24 -2.80 -4.59
C ASP A 24 -14.68 -1.62 -5.38
N ASN A 25 -15.47 -0.56 -5.50
CA ASN A 25 -14.97 0.75 -5.94
C ASN A 25 -14.21 1.34 -4.75
N SER A 26 -12.99 0.87 -4.54
CA SER A 26 -12.04 1.53 -3.64
C SER A 26 -11.82 2.94 -4.18
N ASN A 27 -12.35 3.92 -3.46
CA ASN A 27 -12.28 5.34 -3.75
C ASN A 27 -10.84 5.77 -4.13
N ASP A 28 -10.70 6.67 -5.11
CA ASP A 28 -9.48 7.20 -5.76
C ASP A 28 -8.31 7.66 -4.86
N ASP A 29 -8.43 7.56 -3.53
CA ASP A 29 -7.36 7.85 -2.57
C ASP A 29 -6.54 6.60 -2.18
N GLU A 30 -7.10 5.39 -2.29
CA GLU A 30 -6.37 4.12 -2.05
C GLU A 30 -5.36 3.80 -3.17
N ASP A 31 -5.58 4.31 -4.37
CA ASP A 31 -4.72 4.09 -5.54
C ASP A 31 -3.39 4.88 -5.48
N LYS A 32 -3.23 5.77 -4.50
CA LYS A 32 -1.95 6.49 -4.28
C LYS A 32 -1.02 5.81 -3.29
N LEU A 33 -1.51 4.84 -2.52
CA LEU A 33 -0.66 4.14 -1.56
C LEU A 33 0.26 3.18 -2.30
N SER A 34 1.56 3.35 -2.09
CA SER A 34 2.60 2.55 -2.72
C SER A 34 3.66 2.17 -1.70
N LEU A 35 4.19 0.95 -1.82
CA LEU A 35 5.34 0.49 -1.02
C LEU A 35 6.66 1.08 -1.50
N THR A 36 6.73 1.51 -2.76
CA THR A 36 7.97 1.89 -3.44
C THR A 36 8.01 3.34 -3.87
N GLU A 37 6.88 4.03 -3.79
CA GLU A 37 6.72 5.42 -4.22
C GLU A 37 6.12 6.27 -3.11
N GLY A 38 6.31 7.59 -3.20
CA GLY A 38 5.83 8.53 -2.19
C GLY A 38 6.72 8.62 -0.95
N SER A 39 6.21 9.30 0.08
CA SER A 39 6.90 9.49 1.35
C SER A 39 7.05 8.17 2.12
N ILE A 40 7.99 8.12 3.08
CA ILE A 40 8.10 6.99 4.01
C ILE A 40 6.79 6.76 4.76
N ASP A 41 6.09 7.83 5.16
CA ASP A 41 4.78 7.76 5.79
C ASP A 41 3.74 7.03 4.91
N ASN A 42 3.63 7.39 3.62
CA ASN A 42 2.76 6.69 2.67
C ASN A 42 3.11 5.20 2.54
N GLN A 43 4.41 4.85 2.59
CA GLN A 43 4.85 3.45 2.51
C GLN A 43 4.50 2.66 3.78
N PHE A 44 4.57 3.29 4.95
CA PHE A 44 4.09 2.70 6.21
C PHE A 44 2.58 2.48 6.15
N GLU A 45 1.82 3.47 5.69
CA GLU A 45 0.37 3.38 5.55
C GLU A 45 -0.04 2.29 4.57
N TYR A 46 0.65 2.18 3.43
CA TYR A 46 0.47 1.08 2.48
C TYR A 46 0.62 -0.29 3.17
N VAL A 47 1.69 -0.49 3.95
CA VAL A 47 1.94 -1.76 4.63
C VAL A 47 0.86 -2.06 5.66
N ILE A 48 0.38 -1.06 6.41
CA ILE A 48 -0.66 -1.22 7.43
C ILE A 48 -2.00 -1.56 6.79
N GLN A 49 -2.41 -0.81 5.76
CA GLN A 49 -3.71 -1.00 5.11
C GLN A 49 -3.75 -2.26 4.26
N ARG A 50 -2.71 -2.52 3.45
CA ARG A 50 -2.72 -3.61 2.45
C ARG A 50 -2.23 -4.96 2.99
N SER A 51 -1.76 -5.04 4.24
CA SER A 51 -1.41 -6.32 4.86
C SER A 51 -2.66 -7.06 5.35
N ASN A 52 -2.59 -8.39 5.31
CA ASN A 52 -3.69 -9.25 5.75
C ASN A 52 -3.92 -9.10 7.25
N ASN A 53 -5.18 -9.20 7.69
CA ASN A 53 -5.52 -9.24 9.12
C ASN A 53 -5.48 -10.69 9.63
N TYR A 54 -5.00 -10.89 10.85
CA TYR A 54 -5.16 -12.13 11.62
C TYR A 54 -5.47 -11.78 13.07
N GLN A 55 -6.73 -11.98 13.48
CA GLN A 55 -7.24 -11.49 14.77
C GLN A 55 -6.94 -9.99 14.93
N ASP A 56 -6.27 -9.61 16.01
CA ASP A 56 -5.88 -8.23 16.30
C ASP A 56 -4.51 -7.84 15.70
N TYR A 57 -3.97 -8.66 14.79
CA TYR A 57 -2.64 -8.47 14.20
C TYR A 57 -2.67 -8.26 12.69
N LYS A 58 -1.61 -7.60 12.18
CA LYS A 58 -1.30 -7.51 10.74
C LYS A 58 -0.27 -8.56 10.35
N VAL A 59 -0.59 -9.36 9.34
CA VAL A 59 0.31 -10.33 8.71
C VAL A 59 1.01 -9.66 7.54
N VAL A 60 2.20 -9.14 7.82
CA VAL A 60 3.02 -8.41 6.84
C VAL A 60 4.01 -9.35 6.14
N LYS A 61 4.12 -9.22 4.82
CA LYS A 61 5.12 -9.96 4.04
C LYS A 61 6.53 -9.51 4.44
N LYS A 62 7.45 -10.46 4.65
CA LYS A 62 8.86 -10.16 4.97
C LYS A 62 9.52 -9.22 3.96
N THR A 63 9.21 -9.39 2.68
CA THR A 63 9.72 -8.54 1.59
C THR A 63 9.30 -7.08 1.75
N TRP A 64 8.09 -6.82 2.24
CA TRP A 64 7.61 -5.46 2.50
C TRP A 64 8.33 -4.81 3.68
N LEU A 65 8.57 -5.57 4.76
CA LEU A 65 9.36 -5.09 5.88
C LEU A 65 10.81 -4.77 5.47
N TYR A 66 11.42 -5.60 4.61
CA TYR A 66 12.76 -5.33 4.10
C TYR A 66 12.81 -4.08 3.20
N ALA A 67 11.81 -3.89 2.33
CA ALA A 67 11.70 -2.68 1.51
C ALA A 67 11.56 -1.44 2.39
N LEU A 68 10.63 -1.46 3.35
CA LEU A 68 10.39 -0.35 4.27
C LEU A 68 11.62 0.01 5.09
N LYS A 69 12.35 -1.00 5.60
CA LYS A 69 13.63 -0.81 6.28
C LYS A 69 14.67 -0.16 5.38
N ALA A 70 14.80 -0.63 4.13
CA ALA A 70 15.78 -0.10 3.19
C ALA A 70 15.49 1.36 2.86
N HIS A 71 14.24 1.71 2.53
CA HIS A 71 13.85 3.08 2.19
C HIS A 71 13.95 4.03 3.38
N THR A 72 13.59 3.57 4.58
CA THR A 72 13.76 4.37 5.82
C THR A 72 15.24 4.66 6.07
N MET A 73 16.11 3.66 5.89
CA MET A 73 17.56 3.83 6.05
C MET A 73 18.14 4.79 5.01
N ASP A 74 17.66 4.73 3.77
CA ASP A 74 18.07 5.65 2.71
C ASP A 74 17.68 7.10 3.04
N SER A 75 16.45 7.30 3.52
CA SER A 75 15.98 8.62 3.96
C SER A 75 16.82 9.19 5.11
N LEU A 76 17.17 8.34 6.09
CA LEU A 76 18.05 8.75 7.20
C LEU A 76 19.45 9.14 6.72
N LYS A 77 20.04 8.39 5.78
CA LYS A 77 21.34 8.73 5.19
C LYS A 77 21.29 10.06 4.43
N ALA A 78 20.20 10.31 3.70
CA ALA A 78 20.00 11.59 3.02
C ALA A 78 19.93 12.75 4.02
N ILE A 79 19.21 12.58 5.14
CA ILE A 79 19.15 13.57 6.22
C ILE A 79 20.53 13.82 6.83
N GLU A 80 21.28 12.75 7.15
CA GLU A 80 22.63 12.86 7.71
C GLU A 80 23.58 13.61 6.76
N LYS A 81 23.53 13.28 5.46
CA LYS A 81 24.31 13.97 4.43
C LYS A 81 23.96 15.45 4.38
N ASN A 82 22.68 15.78 4.29
CA ASN A 82 22.22 17.18 4.23
C ASN A 82 22.64 17.96 5.48
N LEU A 83 22.60 17.33 6.65
CA LEU A 83 23.04 17.94 7.91
C LEU A 83 24.55 18.23 7.89
N LEU A 84 25.37 17.29 7.41
CA LEU A 84 26.81 17.47 7.29
C LEU A 84 27.15 18.58 6.29
N GLU A 85 26.49 18.61 5.14
CA GLU A 85 26.67 19.65 4.13
C GLU A 85 26.26 21.03 4.67
N THR A 86 25.14 21.11 5.37
CA THR A 86 24.68 22.35 6.03
C THR A 86 25.70 22.84 7.05
N LYS A 87 26.23 21.93 7.87
CA LYS A 87 27.27 22.28 8.85
C LYS A 87 28.53 22.83 8.18
N ASN A 88 29.00 22.20 7.10
CA ASN A 88 30.17 22.67 6.36
C ASN A 88 29.97 24.08 5.78
N VAL A 89 28.77 24.38 5.27
CA VAL A 89 28.43 25.73 4.79
C VAL A 89 28.48 26.75 5.92
N VAL A 90 27.86 26.44 7.07
CA VAL A 90 27.87 27.32 8.26
C VAL A 90 29.31 27.56 8.74
N ASP A 91 30.13 26.51 8.83
CA ASP A 91 31.53 26.62 9.25
C ASP A 91 32.37 27.45 8.27
N SER A 92 32.08 27.37 6.96
CA SER A 92 32.73 28.20 5.94
C SER A 92 32.36 29.68 6.09
N GLN A 93 31.06 29.97 6.23
CA GLN A 93 30.56 31.33 6.40
C GLN A 93 31.08 31.97 7.69
N ALA A 94 31.18 31.20 8.78
CA ALA A 94 31.75 31.67 10.04
C ALA A 94 33.22 32.11 9.89
N LYS A 95 34.00 31.44 9.03
CA LYS A 95 35.40 31.82 8.75
C LYS A 95 35.54 33.07 7.89
N GLU A 96 34.58 33.35 7.01
CA GLU A 96 34.63 34.53 6.14
C GLU A 96 34.32 35.84 6.87
N ILE A 97 33.56 35.77 7.97
CA ILE A 97 33.10 36.94 8.74
C ILE A 97 34.01 37.23 9.95
N ALA A 98 34.80 36.24 10.38
CA ALA A 98 35.78 36.37 11.47
C ALA A 98 37.04 37.13 11.05
#